data_AF-A0A2E9WS66-F1
#
_entry.id   AF-A0A2E9WS66-F1
#
_cell.length_a   1.000
_cell.length_b   1.000
_cell.length_c   1.000
_cell.angle_alpha   90.00
_cell.angle_beta   90.00
_cell.angle_gamma   90.00
#
_symmetry.space_group_name_H-M   'P 1'
#
loop_
_entity.id
_entity.type
_entity.pdbx_description
1 polymer ?
#
loop_
_entity_poly.entity_id
_entity_poly.type
_entity_poly.pdbx_seq_one_letter_code
_entity_poly.pdbx_strand_id
1 'polypeptide(L)'
;MSLDHDAILKAYSNAQIVDDEVGVLDSSGNQITIDQTLVDAARVELDKLKYKTDRSHNGTVIYKSWREQFAMLYDDMVAGKLDTTGTWATHIKTVKDANPKP
;
A
#
# COMPACT_ATOMS: atom_id res chain seq x y z
N MET A 1 -5.65 24.08 3.57
CA MET A 1 -4.86 22.86 3.88
C MET A 1 -5.73 21.70 3.46
N SER A 2 -5.21 20.77 2.66
CA SER A 2 -5.99 19.58 2.28
C SER A 2 -5.97 18.58 3.45
N LEU A 3 -7.10 17.94 3.72
CA LEU A 3 -7.21 16.95 4.78
C LEU A 3 -6.55 15.64 4.35
N ASP A 4 -6.13 14.86 5.33
CA ASP A 4 -5.68 13.50 5.08
C ASP A 4 -6.87 12.52 5.18
N HIS A 5 -7.57 12.33 4.07
CA HIS A 5 -8.84 11.60 4.06
C HIS A 5 -8.70 10.16 4.54
N ASP A 6 -7.68 9.44 4.05
CA ASP A 6 -7.45 8.05 4.44
C ASP A 6 -7.08 7.91 5.92
N ALA A 7 -6.20 8.79 6.42
CA ALA A 7 -5.78 8.74 7.81
C ALA A 7 -6.92 9.14 8.76
N ILE A 8 -7.75 10.12 8.37
CA ILE A 8 -8.93 10.51 9.13
C ILE A 8 -9.93 9.35 9.20
N LEU A 9 -10.28 8.71 8.08
CA LEU A 9 -11.18 7.55 8.07
C LEU A 9 -10.63 6.38 8.89
N LYS A 10 -9.30 6.23 8.96
CA LYS A 10 -8.63 5.21 9.77
C LYS A 10 -8.63 5.53 11.27
N ALA A 11 -8.52 6.82 11.64
CA ALA A 11 -8.50 7.29 13.02
C ALA A 11 -9.92 7.41 13.62
N TYR A 12 -10.89 7.84 12.81
CA TYR A 12 -12.28 8.09 13.20
C TYR A 12 -13.22 7.20 12.39
N SER A 13 -13.48 5.98 12.87
CA SER A 13 -14.35 5.03 12.17
C SER A 13 -15.81 5.47 12.06
N ASN A 14 -16.22 6.48 12.84
CA ASN A 14 -17.53 7.12 12.76
C ASN A 14 -17.59 8.28 11.76
N ALA A 15 -16.45 8.70 11.19
CA ALA A 15 -16.44 9.68 10.12
C ALA A 15 -17.05 9.05 8.85
N GLN A 16 -18.05 9.71 8.30
CA GLN A 16 -18.71 9.28 7.06
C GLN A 16 -18.35 10.18 5.88
N ILE A 17 -18.16 11.47 6.15
CA ILE A 17 -17.77 12.45 5.13
C ILE A 17 -16.47 13.09 5.61
N VAL A 18 -15.47 13.10 4.72
CA VAL A 18 -14.25 13.89 4.87
C VAL A 18 -14.16 14.76 3.63
N ASP A 19 -14.22 16.06 3.82
CA ASP A 19 -14.23 17.04 2.74
C ASP A 19 -13.35 18.24 3.10
N ASP A 20 -12.55 18.71 2.15
CA ASP A 20 -11.57 19.78 2.39
C ASP A 20 -12.23 21.15 2.61
N GLU A 21 -13.48 21.34 2.17
CA GLU A 21 -14.25 22.58 2.35
C GLU A 21 -15.19 22.50 3.57
N VAL A 22 -15.83 21.35 3.79
CA VAL A 22 -16.85 21.17 4.84
C VAL A 22 -16.28 20.61 6.15
N GLY A 23 -15.14 19.93 6.11
CA GLY A 23 -14.53 19.26 7.25
C GLY A 23 -14.97 17.80 7.39
N VAL A 24 -14.93 17.29 8.62
CA VAL A 24 -15.25 15.88 8.92
C VAL A 24 -16.61 15.77 9.58
N LEU A 25 -17.51 14.97 9.01
CA LEU A 25 -18.88 14.78 9.53
C LEU A 25 -19.15 13.31 9.88
N ASP A 26 -19.95 13.12 10.92
CA ASP A 26 -20.53 11.83 11.27
C ASP A 26 -21.76 11.49 10.40
N SER A 27 -22.36 10.33 10.65
CA SER A 27 -23.53 9.85 9.92
C SER A 27 -24.81 10.65 10.14
N SER A 28 -24.85 11.49 11.17
CA SER A 28 -25.95 12.40 11.46
C SER A 28 -25.70 13.81 10.91
N GLY A 29 -24.56 14.02 10.23
CA GLY A 29 -24.14 15.31 9.71
C GLY A 29 -23.54 16.25 10.75
N ASN A 30 -23.22 15.76 11.96
CA ASN A 30 -22.54 16.58 12.97
C ASN A 30 -21.04 16.63 12.69
N GLN A 31 -20.42 17.77 13.00
CA GLN A 31 -18.99 17.95 12.82
C GLN A 31 -18.19 17.19 13.88
N ILE A 32 -17.17 16.45 13.42
CA ILE A 32 -16.22 15.75 14.28
C ILE A 32 -15.00 16.66 14.46
N THR A 33 -14.68 16.99 15.71
CA THR A 33 -13.42 17.66 16.04
C THR A 33 -12.26 16.69 15.90
N ILE A 34 -11.28 17.05 15.06
CA ILE A 34 -10.13 16.20 14.74
C ILE A 34 -8.93 16.55 15.62
N ASP A 35 -8.40 15.56 16.34
CA ASP A 35 -7.05 15.57 16.90
C ASP A 35 -6.03 15.14 15.83
N GLN A 36 -5.16 16.08 15.43
CA GLN A 36 -4.13 15.84 14.44
C GLN A 36 -3.13 14.75 14.87
N THR A 37 -2.90 14.57 16.17
CA THR A 37 -2.00 13.52 16.68
C THR A 37 -2.52 12.12 16.33
N LEU A 38 -3.85 11.93 16.41
CA LEU A 38 -4.48 10.66 16.04
C LEU A 38 -4.44 10.42 14.53
N VAL A 39 -4.57 11.48 13.74
CA VAL A 39 -4.46 11.42 12.27
C VAL A 39 -3.04 11.08 11.86
N ASP A 40 -2.03 11.74 12.44
CA ASP A 40 -0.62 11.47 12.15
C ASP A 40 -0.24 10.04 12.53
N ALA A 41 -0.71 9.54 13.69
CA ALA A 41 -0.52 8.16 14.09
C ALA A 41 -1.18 7.18 13.09
N ALA A 42 -2.38 7.49 12.61
CA ALA A 42 -3.06 6.68 11.60
C ALA A 42 -2.32 6.69 10.25
N ARG A 43 -1.78 7.85 9.84
CA ARG A 43 -0.95 7.98 8.62
C ARG A 43 0.29 7.10 8.71
N VAL A 44 1.00 7.11 9.86
CA VAL A 44 2.16 6.22 10.07
C VAL A 44 1.79 4.75 9.90
N GLU A 45 0.62 4.31 10.40
CA GLU A 45 0.17 2.93 10.22
C GLU A 45 -0.21 2.60 8.77
N LEU A 46 -0.81 3.55 8.05
CA LEU A 46 -1.13 3.38 6.62
C LEU A 46 0.14 3.32 5.75
N ASP A 47 1.14 4.12 6.06
CA ASP A 47 2.41 4.15 5.33
C ASP A 47 3.16 2.82 5.46
N LYS A 48 3.03 2.11 6.60
CA LYS A 48 3.53 0.72 6.75
C LYS A 48 2.89 -0.26 5.78
N LEU A 49 1.73 0.05 5.22
CA LEU A 49 1.00 -0.81 4.28
C LEU A 49 1.20 -0.40 2.82
N LYS A 50 1.69 0.81 2.55
CA LYS A 50 1.88 1.37 1.20
C LYS A 50 2.71 0.47 0.28
N TYR A 51 3.69 -0.26 0.82
CA TYR A 51 4.49 -1.19 0.01
C TYR A 51 3.65 -2.25 -0.72
N LYS A 52 2.46 -2.62 -0.20
CA LYS A 52 1.62 -3.65 -0.81
C LYS A 52 1.07 -3.18 -2.15
N THR A 53 0.50 -1.99 -2.17
CA THR A 53 -0.05 -1.34 -3.37
C THR A 53 1.06 -0.94 -4.33
N ASP A 54 2.20 -0.48 -3.80
CA ASP A 54 3.34 -0.11 -4.62
C ASP A 54 3.93 -1.32 -5.34
N ARG A 55 3.99 -2.50 -4.70
CA ARG A 55 4.43 -3.74 -5.38
C ARG A 55 3.44 -4.29 -6.41
N SER A 56 2.16 -3.90 -6.35
CA SER A 56 1.13 -4.44 -7.23
C SER A 56 0.77 -3.53 -8.40
N HIS A 57 0.64 -2.22 -8.19
CA HIS A 57 0.07 -1.32 -9.19
C HIS A 57 0.58 0.14 -9.14
N ASN A 58 1.09 0.63 -8.00
CA ASN A 58 1.43 2.06 -7.84
C ASN A 58 2.94 2.36 -7.87
N GLY A 59 3.79 1.36 -7.69
CA GLY A 59 5.24 1.54 -7.67
C GLY A 59 5.82 1.65 -9.07
N THR A 60 7.05 2.16 -9.15
CA THR A 60 7.81 2.21 -10.42
C THR A 60 8.24 0.82 -10.89
N VAL A 61 8.47 -0.09 -9.94
CA VAL A 61 8.75 -1.51 -10.19
C VAL A 61 7.71 -2.35 -9.49
N ILE A 62 6.88 -3.03 -10.26
CA ILE A 62 5.78 -3.87 -9.77
C ILE A 62 5.99 -5.33 -10.12
N TYR A 63 5.25 -6.21 -9.45
CA TYR A 63 5.16 -7.59 -9.84
C TYR A 63 4.65 -7.71 -11.29
N LYS A 64 5.32 -8.56 -12.07
CA LYS A 64 4.78 -9.04 -13.34
C LYS A 64 3.47 -9.79 -13.12
N SER A 65 2.71 -10.00 -14.18
CA SER A 65 1.49 -10.78 -14.11
C SER A 65 1.76 -12.17 -13.52
N TRP A 66 0.75 -12.81 -12.92
CA TRP A 66 0.88 -14.16 -12.39
C TRP A 66 1.31 -15.17 -13.47
N ARG A 67 0.87 -14.96 -14.73
CA ARG A 67 1.26 -15.81 -15.89
C ARG A 67 2.76 -15.74 -16.14
N GLU A 68 3.31 -14.54 -16.22
CA GLU A 68 4.75 -14.34 -16.39
C GLU A 68 5.54 -14.88 -15.19
N GLN A 69 5.04 -14.68 -13.96
CA GLN A 69 5.71 -15.21 -12.77
C GLN A 69 5.77 -16.74 -12.76
N PHE A 70 4.69 -17.43 -13.12
CA PHE A 70 4.70 -18.89 -13.24
C PHE A 70 5.55 -19.39 -14.40
N ALA A 71 5.61 -18.65 -15.52
CA ALA A 71 6.52 -18.97 -16.61
C ALA A 71 7.99 -18.86 -16.16
N MET A 72 8.37 -17.76 -15.50
CA MET A 72 9.73 -17.59 -14.93
C MET A 72 10.10 -18.73 -13.97
N LEU A 73 9.16 -19.14 -13.11
CA LEU A 73 9.38 -20.24 -12.17
C LEU A 73 9.59 -21.58 -12.88
N TYR A 74 8.82 -21.85 -13.94
CA TYR A 74 8.98 -23.05 -14.75
C TYR A 74 10.34 -23.07 -15.46
N ASP A 75 10.73 -21.96 -16.07
CA ASP A 75 12.03 -21.83 -16.75
C ASP A 75 13.19 -22.02 -15.77
N ASP A 76 13.08 -21.44 -14.56
CA ASP A 76 14.07 -21.65 -13.49
C ASP A 76 14.14 -23.12 -13.04
N MET A 77 13.00 -23.83 -12.98
CA MET A 77 12.97 -25.27 -12.68
C MET A 77 13.69 -26.10 -13.74
N VAL A 78 13.41 -25.85 -15.02
CA VAL A 78 14.08 -26.54 -16.14
C VAL A 78 15.59 -26.25 -16.13
N ALA A 79 15.98 -25.04 -15.76
CA ALA A 79 17.38 -24.63 -15.67
C ALA A 79 18.10 -25.12 -14.40
N GLY A 80 17.41 -25.76 -13.45
CA GLY A 80 17.98 -26.15 -12.16
C GLY A 80 18.31 -24.97 -11.24
N LYS A 81 17.59 -23.84 -11.38
CA LYS A 81 17.79 -22.57 -10.68
C LYS A 81 16.64 -22.18 -9.76
N LEU A 82 16.03 -23.15 -9.07
CA LEU A 82 15.04 -22.88 -8.01
C LEU A 82 15.69 -22.38 -6.71
N ASP A 83 16.65 -21.46 -6.84
CA ASP A 83 17.35 -20.78 -5.76
C ASP A 83 17.25 -19.26 -5.94
N THR A 84 17.99 -18.48 -5.14
CA THR A 84 17.94 -17.01 -5.18
C THR A 84 18.57 -16.39 -6.44
N THR A 85 19.21 -17.20 -7.29
CA THR A 85 19.83 -16.76 -8.56
C THR A 85 18.88 -16.91 -9.76
N GLY A 86 17.74 -17.58 -9.58
CA GLY A 86 16.70 -17.72 -10.59
C GLY A 86 16.06 -16.39 -11.00
N THR A 87 15.52 -16.35 -12.21
CA THR A 87 14.85 -15.18 -12.79
C THR A 87 13.64 -14.75 -11.97
N TRP A 88 12.85 -15.71 -11.47
CA TRP A 88 11.71 -15.41 -10.62
C TRP A 88 12.17 -14.80 -9.29
N ALA A 89 13.16 -15.41 -8.62
CA ALA A 89 13.64 -14.93 -7.32
C ALA A 89 14.26 -13.53 -7.42
N THR A 90 15.06 -13.27 -8.46
CA THR A 90 15.65 -11.96 -8.72
C THR A 90 14.59 -10.91 -9.04
N HIS A 91 13.59 -11.22 -9.87
CA HIS A 91 12.46 -10.32 -10.13
C HIS A 91 11.70 -9.95 -8.85
N ILE A 92 11.37 -10.93 -8.01
CA ILE A 92 10.72 -10.69 -6.72
C ILE A 92 11.58 -9.81 -5.81
N LYS A 93 12.89 -10.04 -5.78
CA LYS A 93 13.84 -9.23 -5.01
C LYS A 93 13.86 -7.79 -5.51
N THR A 94 13.99 -7.55 -6.82
CA THR A 94 13.99 -6.19 -7.39
C THR A 94 12.73 -5.41 -7.02
N VAL A 95 11.55 -6.04 -7.10
CA VAL A 95 10.28 -5.40 -6.68
C VAL A 95 10.27 -5.06 -5.19
N LYS A 96 10.81 -5.94 -4.34
CA LYS A 96 10.86 -5.72 -2.89
C LYS A 96 11.90 -4.68 -2.48
N ASP A 97 13.03 -4.63 -3.17
CA ASP A 97 14.09 -3.64 -2.92
C ASP A 97 13.63 -2.24 -3.35
N ALA A 98 12.93 -2.13 -4.49
CA ALA A 98 12.36 -0.87 -4.96
C ALA A 98 11.22 -0.36 -4.07
N ASN A 99 10.49 -1.27 -3.41
CA ASN A 99 9.36 -0.95 -2.54
C ASN A 99 9.54 -1.69 -1.20
N PRO A 100 10.47 -1.23 -0.34
CA PRO A 100 10.80 -1.90 0.90
C PRO A 100 9.58 -1.91 1.83
N LYS A 101 9.46 -2.98 2.60
CA LYS A 101 8.50 -2.98 3.71
C LYS A 101 9.15 -2.19 4.86
N PRO A 102 8.49 -1.14 5.38
CA PRO A 102 8.98 -0.40 6.54
C PRO A 102 9.15 -1.31 7.77
#